data_AF-A0A9D7EJD3-F1
#
_entry.id   AF-A0A9D7EJD3-F1
#
_cell.length_a   1.000
_cell.length_b   1.000
_cell.length_c   1.000
_cell.angle_alpha   90.00
_cell.angle_beta   90.00
_cell.angle_gamma   90.00
#
_symmetry.space_group_name_H-M   'P 1'
#
loop_
_entity.id
_entity.type
_entity.pdbx_description
1 polymer ?
#
loop_
_entity_poly.entity_id
_entity_poly.type
_entity_poly.pdbx_seq_one_letter_code
_entity_poly.pdbx_strand_id
1 'polypeptide(L)'
;MEGFLFTWALLIIGVVYVMRSVAVALVYLVAITWYGASLAFDRSTGEDPPWLFIPLLLAIAPFFFMQLRQHGRSAGFGWLAFFSALALGIGLQFYWEDFRLWHMLAPVALASGYTLVPWLVRDREARVGAFTWLGGATILGLLFALSWLDFWTSMDDERQFVSGGDLIPWIVQVGLGVTAYALAWGKRRPFERVLFPEVMWVLPVLLLIGLWMPGIACLLVNLGLLGIGVVITLHGSHDAAMGRLNLGLAVIATTIAMRFFDLDLSFALRGLLFIALGIGFLVMNLRTLRAKRNKVHA
;
A
#
# COMPACT_ATOMS: atom_id res chain seq x y z
N MET A 1 -25.07 18.33 3.57
CA MET A 1 -24.64 17.41 2.50
C MET A 1 -24.42 15.99 3.03
N GLU A 2 -23.87 15.85 4.23
CA GLU A 2 -23.55 14.57 4.88
C GLU A 2 -24.75 13.67 5.15
N GLY A 3 -25.85 14.21 5.69
CA GLY A 3 -27.08 13.45 5.94
C GLY A 3 -27.69 12.86 4.65
N PHE A 4 -27.51 13.53 3.52
CA PHE A 4 -27.89 13.01 2.21
C PHE A 4 -27.02 11.82 1.81
N LEU A 5 -25.68 11.95 1.91
CA LEU A 5 -24.74 10.86 1.59
C LEU A 5 -24.96 9.63 2.49
N PHE A 6 -25.19 9.83 3.78
CA PHE A 6 -25.48 8.76 4.73
C PHE A 6 -26.77 8.01 4.36
N THR A 7 -27.86 8.74 4.13
CA THR A 7 -29.15 8.16 3.72
C THR A 7 -29.01 7.42 2.40
N TRP A 8 -28.25 7.99 1.46
CA TRP A 8 -27.98 7.38 0.17
C TRP A 8 -27.19 6.07 0.30
N ALA A 9 -26.17 6.02 1.16
CA ALA A 9 -25.46 4.78 1.46
C ALA A 9 -26.40 3.71 2.05
N LEU A 10 -27.26 4.08 3.00
CA LEU A 10 -28.24 3.15 3.60
C LEU A 10 -29.24 2.58 2.58
N LEU A 11 -29.66 3.38 1.60
CA LEU A 11 -30.54 2.89 0.53
C LEU A 11 -29.78 1.93 -0.39
N ILE A 12 -28.55 2.28 -0.80
CA ILE A 12 -27.76 1.45 -1.71
C ILE A 12 -27.44 0.10 -1.08
N ILE A 13 -27.10 0.03 0.21
CA ILE A 13 -26.77 -1.28 0.84
C ILE A 13 -27.97 -2.24 0.82
N GLY A 14 -29.19 -1.74 0.97
CA GLY A 14 -30.41 -2.53 0.77
C GLY A 14 -30.48 -3.11 -0.65
N VAL A 15 -30.21 -2.28 -1.66
CA VAL A 15 -30.18 -2.70 -3.06
C VAL A 15 -29.07 -3.72 -3.34
N VAL A 16 -27.90 -3.61 -2.69
CA VAL A 16 -26.82 -4.61 -2.80
C VAL A 16 -27.32 -5.99 -2.41
N TYR A 17 -28.03 -6.11 -1.29
CA TYR A 17 -28.52 -7.41 -0.81
C TYR A 17 -29.71 -7.95 -1.61
N VAL A 18 -30.57 -7.07 -2.12
CA VAL A 18 -31.71 -7.46 -2.98
C VAL A 18 -31.25 -7.91 -4.35
N MET A 19 -30.42 -7.11 -5.04
CA MET A 19 -29.98 -7.40 -6.40
C MET A 19 -28.78 -8.35 -6.47
N ARG A 20 -28.03 -8.50 -5.38
CA ARG A 20 -26.75 -9.23 -5.30
C ARG A 20 -25.75 -8.81 -6.38
N SER A 21 -25.81 -7.55 -6.82
CA SER A 21 -25.01 -7.03 -7.92
C SER A 21 -23.68 -6.44 -7.43
N VAL A 22 -22.57 -6.87 -8.03
CA VAL A 22 -21.25 -6.31 -7.77
C VAL A 22 -21.19 -4.83 -8.14
N ALA A 23 -21.80 -4.42 -9.26
CA ALA A 23 -21.76 -3.03 -9.70
C ALA A 23 -22.37 -2.08 -8.66
N VAL A 24 -23.50 -2.49 -8.04
CA VAL A 24 -24.14 -1.72 -6.97
C VAL A 24 -23.25 -1.67 -5.72
N ALA A 25 -22.57 -2.78 -5.38
CA ALA A 25 -21.62 -2.80 -4.27
C ALA A 25 -20.40 -1.88 -4.50
N LEU A 26 -19.93 -1.74 -5.74
CA LEU A 26 -18.87 -0.78 -6.06
C LEU A 26 -19.34 0.67 -5.84
N VAL A 27 -20.55 1.01 -6.31
CA VAL A 27 -21.14 2.34 -6.07
C VAL A 27 -21.31 2.60 -4.58
N TYR A 28 -21.73 1.60 -3.81
CA TYR A 28 -21.80 1.68 -2.35
C TYR A 28 -20.45 2.01 -1.72
N LEU A 29 -19.40 1.26 -2.08
CA LEU A 29 -18.04 1.47 -1.54
C LEU A 29 -17.52 2.88 -1.84
N VAL A 30 -17.77 3.39 -3.04
CA VAL A 30 -17.43 4.77 -3.41
C VAL A 30 -18.23 5.77 -2.57
N ALA A 31 -19.53 5.57 -2.43
CA ALA A 31 -20.41 6.46 -1.67
C ALA A 31 -20.00 6.56 -0.19
N ILE A 32 -19.70 5.43 0.47
CA ILE A 32 -19.28 5.44 1.87
C ILE A 32 -17.89 6.04 2.04
N THR A 33 -16.98 5.84 1.08
CA THR A 33 -15.64 6.43 1.11
C THR A 33 -15.72 7.94 0.94
N TRP A 34 -16.59 8.42 0.04
CA TRP A 34 -16.89 9.84 -0.10
C TRP A 34 -17.47 10.43 1.18
N TYR A 35 -18.47 9.76 1.77
CA TYR A 35 -19.07 10.18 3.04
C TYR A 35 -18.05 10.31 4.16
N GLY A 36 -17.18 9.30 4.34
CA GLY A 36 -16.10 9.36 5.32
C GLY A 36 -15.11 10.47 5.03
N ALA A 37 -14.75 10.69 3.75
CA ALA A 37 -13.81 11.72 3.35
C ALA A 37 -14.34 13.14 3.58
N SER A 38 -15.63 13.40 3.34
CA SER A 38 -16.22 14.71 3.59
C SER A 38 -16.17 15.06 5.08
N LEU A 39 -16.59 14.12 5.93
CA LEU A 39 -16.52 14.29 7.39
C LEU A 39 -15.09 14.44 7.90
N ALA A 40 -14.14 13.67 7.36
CA ALA A 40 -12.73 13.79 7.74
C ALA A 40 -12.12 15.14 7.33
N PHE A 41 -12.55 15.68 6.19
CA PHE A 41 -12.13 17.00 5.75
C PHE A 41 -12.73 18.09 6.63
N ASP A 42 -14.02 18.00 6.96
CA ASP A 42 -14.71 18.96 7.82
C ASP A 42 -14.22 18.86 9.28
N ARG A 43 -13.73 17.69 9.74
CA ARG A 43 -13.02 17.52 11.02
C ARG A 43 -11.78 18.40 11.15
N SER A 44 -11.08 18.72 10.06
CA SER A 44 -9.98 19.71 10.11
C SER A 44 -10.43 21.09 10.62
N THR A 45 -11.75 21.33 10.70
CA THR A 45 -12.38 22.53 11.23
C THR A 45 -13.01 22.37 12.62
N GLY A 46 -12.90 21.19 13.27
CA GLY A 46 -13.30 20.96 14.67
C GLY A 46 -14.45 19.98 14.91
N GLU A 47 -14.86 19.19 13.91
CA GLU A 47 -15.97 18.22 14.02
C GLU A 47 -15.53 16.80 14.48
N ASP A 48 -16.50 15.96 14.85
CA ASP A 48 -16.28 14.60 15.33
C ASP A 48 -15.76 13.63 14.24
N PRO A 49 -15.03 12.55 14.59
CA PRO A 49 -14.60 11.52 13.63
C PRO A 49 -15.77 10.82 12.93
N PRO A 50 -15.58 10.29 11.71
CA PRO A 50 -16.65 9.64 10.94
C PRO A 50 -17.00 8.23 11.45
N TRP A 51 -17.39 8.10 12.72
CA TRP A 51 -17.64 6.80 13.37
C TRP A 51 -18.64 5.92 12.65
N LEU A 52 -19.63 6.51 11.95
CA LEU A 52 -20.62 5.79 11.15
C LEU A 52 -20.05 5.15 9.88
N PHE A 53 -18.84 5.53 9.44
CA PHE A 53 -18.15 4.87 8.34
C PHE A 53 -17.85 3.40 8.66
N ILE A 54 -17.46 3.08 9.90
CA ILE A 54 -17.10 1.70 10.31
C ILE A 54 -18.28 0.73 10.16
N PRO A 55 -19.47 0.96 10.74
CA PRO A 55 -20.60 0.06 10.57
C PRO A 55 -21.07 -0.03 9.12
N LEU A 56 -20.99 1.05 8.33
CA LEU A 56 -21.27 1.02 6.90
C LEU A 56 -20.28 0.11 6.15
N LEU A 57 -18.99 0.23 6.43
CA LEU A 57 -17.98 -0.64 5.86
C LEU A 57 -18.19 -2.10 6.28
N LEU A 58 -18.57 -2.37 7.53
CA LEU A 58 -18.87 -3.73 7.99
C LEU A 58 -20.14 -4.30 7.34
N ALA A 59 -21.11 -3.45 6.99
CA ALA A 59 -22.36 -3.87 6.37
C ALA A 59 -22.14 -4.53 4.99
N ILE A 60 -21.06 -4.22 4.27
CA ILE A 60 -20.73 -4.89 2.99
C ILE A 60 -20.00 -6.22 3.17
N ALA A 61 -19.45 -6.50 4.36
CA ALA A 61 -18.60 -7.67 4.59
C ALA A 61 -19.31 -9.01 4.31
N PRO A 62 -20.58 -9.25 4.71
CA PRO A 62 -21.28 -10.48 4.37
C PRO A 62 -21.41 -10.69 2.86
N PHE A 63 -21.76 -9.63 2.11
CA PHE A 63 -21.81 -9.66 0.65
C PHE A 63 -20.43 -9.96 0.03
N PHE A 64 -19.37 -9.35 0.56
CA PHE A 64 -17.99 -9.61 0.13
C PHE A 64 -17.61 -11.08 0.28
N PHE A 65 -17.84 -11.67 1.46
CA PHE A 65 -17.50 -13.08 1.72
C PHE A 65 -18.36 -14.05 0.92
N MET A 66 -19.63 -13.72 0.70
CA MET A 66 -20.49 -14.50 -0.20
C MET A 66 -19.90 -14.52 -1.62
N GLN A 67 -19.51 -13.36 -2.16
CA GLN A 67 -18.93 -13.26 -3.49
C GLN A 67 -17.54 -13.89 -3.60
N LEU A 68 -16.74 -13.84 -2.54
CA LEU A 68 -15.46 -14.55 -2.49
C LEU A 68 -15.66 -16.07 -2.63
N ARG A 69 -16.65 -16.63 -1.94
CA ARG A 69 -16.93 -18.08 -1.95
C ARG A 69 -17.56 -18.56 -3.26
N GLN A 70 -18.45 -17.77 -3.85
CA GLN A 70 -19.21 -18.18 -5.04
C GLN A 70 -18.54 -17.76 -6.35
N HIS A 71 -17.94 -16.59 -6.39
CA HIS A 71 -17.45 -15.94 -7.61
C HIS A 71 -16.02 -15.40 -7.47
N GLY A 72 -15.22 -15.95 -6.56
CA GLY A 72 -13.88 -15.45 -6.22
C GLY A 72 -12.92 -15.33 -7.41
N ARG A 73 -13.11 -16.13 -8.47
CA ARG A 73 -12.26 -16.12 -9.67
C ARG A 73 -12.73 -15.09 -10.73
N SER A 74 -13.91 -14.51 -10.55
CA SER A 74 -14.53 -13.59 -11.52
C SER A 74 -13.84 -12.22 -11.54
N ALA A 75 -13.89 -11.55 -12.70
CA ALA A 75 -13.40 -10.18 -12.82
C ALA A 75 -14.17 -9.20 -11.90
N GLY A 76 -15.48 -9.40 -11.75
CA GLY A 76 -16.31 -8.60 -10.84
C GLY A 76 -15.82 -8.68 -9.39
N PHE A 77 -15.53 -9.89 -8.90
CA PHE A 77 -14.95 -10.04 -7.56
C PHE A 77 -13.58 -9.35 -7.44
N GLY A 78 -12.74 -9.39 -8.48
CA GLY A 78 -11.47 -8.67 -8.49
C GLY A 78 -11.63 -7.17 -8.28
N TRP A 79 -12.61 -6.54 -8.94
CA TRP A 79 -12.95 -5.14 -8.71
C TRP A 79 -13.53 -4.90 -7.32
N LEU A 80 -14.39 -5.79 -6.83
CA LEU A 80 -14.92 -5.70 -5.47
C LEU A 80 -13.80 -5.74 -4.43
N ALA A 81 -12.82 -6.64 -4.59
CA ALA A 81 -11.63 -6.72 -3.75
C ALA A 81 -10.79 -5.45 -3.80
N PHE A 82 -10.57 -4.88 -4.99
CA PHE A 82 -9.84 -3.63 -5.15
C PHE A 82 -10.52 -2.46 -4.42
N PHE A 83 -11.82 -2.22 -4.67
CA PHE A 83 -12.53 -1.12 -4.04
C PHE A 83 -12.74 -1.33 -2.53
N SER A 84 -12.89 -2.58 -2.07
CA SER A 84 -12.99 -2.87 -0.63
C SER A 84 -11.66 -2.58 0.08
N ALA A 85 -10.54 -3.02 -0.51
CA ALA A 85 -9.21 -2.73 0.00
C ALA A 85 -8.91 -1.23 0.03
N LEU A 86 -9.32 -0.51 -1.02
CA LEU A 86 -9.16 0.94 -1.12
C LEU A 86 -10.00 1.67 -0.06
N ALA A 87 -11.29 1.32 0.07
CA ALA A 87 -12.19 1.90 1.06
C ALA A 87 -11.70 1.66 2.49
N LEU A 88 -11.25 0.45 2.83
CA LEU A 88 -10.67 0.15 4.14
C LEU A 88 -9.34 0.90 4.35
N GLY A 89 -8.48 0.94 3.33
CA GLY A 89 -7.16 1.56 3.42
C GLY A 89 -7.23 3.06 3.65
N ILE A 90 -8.03 3.76 2.82
CA ILE A 90 -8.28 5.19 2.92
C ILE A 90 -9.11 5.50 4.17
N GLY A 91 -10.19 4.74 4.40
CA GLY A 91 -11.13 5.00 5.48
C GLY A 91 -10.51 4.96 6.87
N LEU A 92 -9.53 4.09 7.11
CA LEU A 92 -8.80 4.06 8.37
C LEU A 92 -7.86 5.26 8.57
N GLN A 93 -7.52 6.02 7.52
CA GLN A 93 -6.72 7.24 7.65
C GLN A 93 -7.55 8.47 8.07
N PHE A 94 -8.88 8.40 8.03
CA PHE A 94 -9.76 9.51 8.41
C PHE A 94 -9.78 9.82 9.91
N TYR A 95 -9.17 8.96 10.73
CA TYR A 95 -9.24 9.04 12.18
C TYR A 95 -8.06 9.78 12.82
N TRP A 96 -7.01 10.06 12.06
CA TRP A 96 -5.84 10.78 12.55
C TRP A 96 -6.17 12.25 12.86
N GLU A 97 -5.75 12.72 14.03
CA GLU A 97 -5.80 14.12 14.45
C GLU A 97 -4.51 14.84 14.03
N ASP A 98 -3.37 14.34 14.53
CA ASP A 98 -2.05 14.90 14.24
C ASP A 98 -1.17 13.80 13.66
N PHE A 99 -0.75 13.94 12.41
CA PHE A 99 0.07 12.93 11.77
C PHE A 99 1.53 13.05 12.20
N ARG A 100 1.99 12.15 13.09
CA ARG A 100 3.37 12.14 13.63
C ARG A 100 4.21 11.01 13.03
N LEU A 101 5.51 11.02 13.27
CA LEU A 101 6.45 10.00 12.77
C LEU A 101 5.99 8.56 13.07
N TRP A 102 5.55 8.30 14.31
CA TRP A 102 5.13 6.96 14.75
C TRP A 102 3.83 6.49 14.12
N HIS A 103 3.01 7.39 13.56
CA HIS A 103 1.81 7.03 12.81
C HIS A 103 2.14 6.25 11.55
N MET A 104 3.37 6.38 11.00
CA MET A 104 3.85 5.61 9.85
C MET A 104 3.79 4.09 10.04
N LEU A 105 3.83 3.60 11.29
CA LEU A 105 3.74 2.17 11.57
C LEU A 105 2.36 1.60 11.24
N ALA A 106 1.29 2.37 11.44
CA ALA A 106 -0.08 1.93 11.22
C ALA A 106 -0.39 1.61 9.74
N PRO A 107 -0.19 2.53 8.77
CA PRO A 107 -0.46 2.23 7.37
C PRO A 107 0.51 1.19 6.81
N VAL A 108 1.76 1.12 7.28
CA VAL A 108 2.68 0.04 6.88
C VAL A 108 2.22 -1.31 7.40
N ALA A 109 1.82 -1.42 8.67
CA ALA A 109 1.31 -2.68 9.22
C ALA A 109 0.06 -3.16 8.47
N LEU A 110 -0.87 -2.24 8.17
CA LEU A 110 -2.06 -2.54 7.38
C LEU A 110 -1.69 -3.00 5.96
N ALA A 111 -0.80 -2.28 5.28
CA ALA A 111 -0.34 -2.59 3.93
C ALA A 111 0.41 -3.92 3.88
N SER A 112 1.25 -4.23 4.87
CA SER A 112 1.87 -5.54 5.02
C SER A 112 0.82 -6.63 5.24
N GLY A 113 -0.23 -6.38 6.03
CA GLY A 113 -1.40 -7.26 6.16
C GLY A 113 -2.12 -7.52 4.83
N TYR A 114 -2.29 -6.49 3.99
CA TYR A 114 -2.88 -6.62 2.65
C TYR A 114 -2.06 -7.53 1.75
N THR A 115 -0.72 -7.47 1.83
CA THR A 115 0.14 -8.35 1.04
C THR A 115 -0.01 -9.81 1.43
N LEU A 116 -0.48 -10.10 2.65
CA LEU A 116 -0.68 -11.44 3.19
C LEU A 116 -2.04 -12.06 2.87
N VAL A 117 -3.00 -11.28 2.39
CA VAL A 117 -4.37 -11.75 2.08
C VAL A 117 -4.41 -13.03 1.20
N PRO A 118 -3.57 -13.21 0.17
CA PRO A 118 -3.57 -14.44 -0.63
C PRO A 118 -3.29 -15.73 0.15
N TRP A 119 -2.60 -15.66 1.30
CA TRP A 119 -2.37 -16.82 2.17
C TRP A 119 -3.48 -17.01 3.22
N LEU A 120 -4.32 -16.00 3.43
CA LEU A 120 -5.47 -16.07 4.32
C LEU A 120 -6.69 -16.68 3.62
N VAL A 121 -6.78 -16.53 2.29
CA VAL A 121 -7.86 -17.09 1.48
C VAL A 121 -7.60 -18.55 1.10
N ARG A 122 -8.63 -19.38 1.20
CA ARG A 122 -8.54 -20.83 0.91
C ARG A 122 -8.39 -21.14 -0.59
N ASP A 123 -9.11 -20.42 -1.46
CA ASP A 123 -8.98 -20.57 -2.91
C ASP A 123 -7.82 -19.73 -3.44
N ARG A 124 -6.76 -20.39 -3.90
CA ARG A 124 -5.55 -19.74 -4.43
C ARG A 124 -5.77 -19.01 -5.76
N GLU A 125 -6.83 -19.36 -6.48
CA GLU A 125 -7.19 -18.72 -7.75
C GLU A 125 -8.15 -17.52 -7.57
N ALA A 126 -8.59 -17.26 -6.34
CA ALA A 126 -9.41 -16.09 -6.06
C ALA A 126 -8.65 -14.81 -6.43
N ARG A 127 -9.34 -13.87 -7.08
CA ARG A 127 -8.77 -12.58 -7.53
C ARG A 127 -8.61 -11.58 -6.38
N VAL A 128 -7.93 -11.99 -5.31
CA VAL A 128 -7.57 -11.13 -4.16
C VAL A 128 -6.24 -10.40 -4.35
N GLY A 129 -5.59 -10.57 -5.51
CA GLY A 129 -4.31 -9.92 -5.83
C GLY A 129 -4.33 -8.40 -5.75
N ALA A 130 -5.51 -7.77 -5.81
CA ALA A 130 -5.69 -6.34 -5.60
C ALA A 130 -5.18 -5.87 -4.23
N PHE A 131 -5.41 -6.65 -3.16
CA PHE A 131 -4.88 -6.35 -1.82
C PHE A 131 -3.34 -6.35 -1.86
N THR A 132 -2.72 -7.35 -2.48
CA THR A 132 -1.26 -7.40 -2.59
C THR A 132 -0.70 -6.22 -3.37
N TRP A 133 -1.36 -5.81 -4.46
CA TRP A 133 -0.92 -4.68 -5.27
C TRP A 133 -1.01 -3.37 -4.51
N LEU A 134 -2.14 -3.10 -3.85
CA LEU A 134 -2.34 -1.91 -3.03
C LEU A 134 -1.39 -1.87 -1.84
N GLY A 135 -1.27 -2.98 -1.09
CA GLY A 135 -0.34 -3.06 0.03
C GLY A 135 1.12 -2.85 -0.38
N GLY A 136 1.57 -3.50 -1.47
CA GLY A 136 2.91 -3.29 -2.01
C GLY A 136 3.16 -1.87 -2.47
N ALA A 137 2.18 -1.25 -3.16
CA ALA A 137 2.26 0.14 -3.61
C ALA A 137 2.32 1.12 -2.43
N THR A 138 1.50 0.92 -1.38
CA THR A 138 1.53 1.73 -0.16
C THR A 138 2.87 1.60 0.55
N ILE A 139 3.41 0.39 0.70
CA ILE A 139 4.74 0.19 1.31
C ILE A 139 5.81 0.92 0.51
N LEU A 140 5.84 0.78 -0.82
CA LEU A 140 6.83 1.49 -1.65
C LEU A 140 6.65 3.01 -1.55
N GLY A 141 5.42 3.51 -1.61
CA GLY A 141 5.14 4.94 -1.46
C GLY A 141 5.64 5.51 -0.13
N LEU A 142 5.41 4.78 0.97
CA LEU A 142 5.86 5.18 2.30
C LEU A 142 7.39 5.08 2.43
N LEU A 143 8.02 4.04 1.89
CA LEU A 143 9.48 3.96 1.85
C LEU A 143 10.10 5.08 1.02
N PHE A 144 9.47 5.47 -0.09
CA PHE A 144 9.91 6.63 -0.87
C PHE A 144 9.77 7.94 -0.08
N ALA A 145 8.69 8.13 0.67
CA ALA A 145 8.54 9.28 1.56
C ALA A 145 9.65 9.32 2.63
N LEU A 146 9.89 8.17 3.29
CA LEU A 146 10.95 8.00 4.29
C LEU A 146 12.37 8.08 3.70
N SER A 147 12.53 8.11 2.38
CA SER A 147 13.85 8.21 1.74
C SER A 147 14.45 9.62 1.83
N TRP A 148 13.63 10.65 2.10
CA TRP A 148 14.05 12.05 2.16
C TRP A 148 14.57 12.40 3.55
N LEU A 149 15.71 13.09 3.63
CA LEU A 149 16.29 13.50 4.91
C LEU A 149 15.38 14.48 5.65
N ASP A 150 14.78 15.42 4.90
CA ASP A 150 13.83 16.40 5.42
C ASP A 150 12.68 15.76 6.18
N PHE A 151 12.23 14.57 5.77
CA PHE A 151 11.17 13.85 6.46
C PHE A 151 11.57 13.52 7.91
N TRP A 152 12.84 13.17 8.14
CA TRP A 152 13.35 12.80 9.46
C TRP A 152 13.72 14.00 10.34
N THR A 153 14.16 15.11 9.72
CA THR A 153 14.62 16.32 10.42
C THR A 153 13.49 17.32 10.67
N SER A 154 12.45 17.35 9.84
CA SER A 154 11.30 18.24 10.03
C SER A 154 10.37 17.84 11.18
N MET A 155 10.52 16.62 11.71
CA MET A 155 9.68 16.07 12.78
C MET A 155 10.25 16.25 14.19
N ASP A 156 11.05 17.30 14.45
CA ASP A 156 11.72 17.49 15.76
C ASP A 156 10.75 17.66 16.95
N ASP A 157 9.62 18.37 16.77
CA ASP A 157 8.55 18.49 17.79
C ASP A 157 7.58 17.28 17.80
N GLU A 158 7.63 16.41 16.79
CA GLU A 158 6.68 15.30 16.53
C GLU A 158 7.26 13.91 16.83
N ARG A 159 8.43 13.83 17.48
CA ARG A 159 9.06 12.56 17.91
C ARG A 159 8.31 11.83 19.03
N GLN A 160 7.27 12.46 19.57
CA GLN A 160 6.44 11.89 20.63
C GLN A 160 5.72 10.63 20.13
N PHE A 161 5.61 9.64 21.00
CA PHE A 161 4.78 8.47 20.74
C PHE A 161 3.33 8.87 20.46
N VAL A 162 2.62 8.02 19.73
CA VAL A 162 1.19 8.19 19.48
C VAL A 162 0.45 8.27 20.82
N SER A 163 -0.34 9.33 20.98
CA SER A 163 -1.04 9.64 22.22
C SER A 163 -2.44 10.19 21.93
N GLY A 164 -3.30 10.26 22.95
CA GLY A 164 -4.64 10.86 22.81
C GLY A 164 -5.57 10.07 21.89
N GLY A 165 -6.34 10.79 21.06
CA GLY A 165 -7.35 10.21 20.15
C GLY A 165 -6.78 9.26 19.09
N ASP A 166 -5.50 9.42 18.74
CA ASP A 166 -4.83 8.64 17.69
C ASP A 166 -4.40 7.24 18.13
N LEU A 167 -4.37 6.95 19.44
CA LEU A 167 -3.91 5.66 19.95
C LEU A 167 -4.82 4.51 19.48
N ILE A 168 -6.14 4.74 19.45
CA ILE A 168 -7.13 3.74 19.03
C ILE A 168 -6.95 3.35 17.55
N PRO A 169 -7.01 4.28 16.57
CA PRO A 169 -6.82 3.93 15.16
C PRO A 169 -5.44 3.32 14.88
N TRP A 170 -4.41 3.74 15.63
CA TRP A 170 -3.08 3.15 15.54
C TRP A 170 -3.05 1.68 15.98
N ILE A 171 -3.58 1.37 17.18
CA ILE A 171 -3.64 0.00 17.70
C ILE A 171 -4.45 -0.90 16.77
N VAL A 172 -5.57 -0.41 16.23
CA VAL A 172 -6.41 -1.18 15.30
C VAL A 172 -5.63 -1.55 14.04
N GLN A 173 -4.98 -0.58 13.39
CA GLN A 173 -4.25 -0.84 12.14
C GLN A 173 -3.04 -1.76 12.35
N VAL A 174 -2.25 -1.51 13.40
CA VAL A 174 -1.11 -2.37 13.76
C VAL A 174 -1.61 -3.77 14.14
N GLY A 175 -2.67 -3.86 14.94
CA GLY A 175 -3.29 -5.12 15.34
C GLY A 175 -3.80 -5.94 14.16
N LEU A 176 -4.42 -5.31 13.15
CA LEU A 176 -4.82 -5.97 11.91
C LEU A 176 -3.62 -6.54 11.14
N GLY A 177 -2.55 -5.76 11.00
CA GLY A 177 -1.30 -6.19 10.36
C GLY A 177 -0.66 -7.39 11.07
N VAL A 178 -0.51 -7.30 12.40
CA VAL A 178 0.06 -8.36 13.24
C VAL A 178 -0.80 -9.62 13.19
N THR A 179 -2.13 -9.48 13.26
CA THR A 179 -3.06 -10.62 13.17
C THR A 179 -2.95 -11.30 11.82
N ALA A 180 -2.93 -10.55 10.72
CA ALA A 180 -2.74 -11.09 9.39
C ALA A 180 -1.39 -11.84 9.27
N TYR A 181 -0.33 -11.29 9.86
CA TYR A 181 1.00 -11.93 9.91
C TYR A 181 0.97 -13.25 10.67
N ALA A 182 0.38 -13.27 11.87
CA ALA A 182 0.27 -14.47 12.70
C ALA A 182 -0.53 -15.58 11.98
N LEU A 183 -1.67 -15.24 11.37
CA LEU A 183 -2.51 -16.18 10.63
C LEU A 183 -1.84 -16.74 9.36
N ALA A 184 -0.88 -16.01 8.80
CA ALA A 184 -0.14 -16.41 7.61
C ALA A 184 1.19 -17.13 7.93
N TRP A 185 1.67 -17.10 9.18
CA TRP A 185 3.00 -17.57 9.58
C TRP A 185 3.31 -19.01 9.12
N GLY A 186 2.40 -19.96 9.34
CA GLY A 186 2.59 -21.36 8.95
C GLY A 186 2.24 -21.68 7.49
N LYS A 187 1.77 -20.69 6.70
CA LYS A 187 1.24 -20.91 5.34
C LYS A 187 2.16 -20.38 4.24
N ARG A 188 3.23 -19.67 4.62
CA ARG A 188 4.16 -19.01 3.71
C ARG A 188 5.59 -19.26 4.19
N ARG A 189 6.57 -19.10 3.30
CA ARG A 189 7.96 -18.93 3.74
C ARG A 189 8.23 -17.44 3.98
N PRO A 190 8.96 -17.07 5.04
CA PRO A 190 9.40 -15.69 5.20
C PRO A 190 10.26 -15.31 4.00
N PHE A 191 10.10 -14.07 3.50
CA PHE A 191 10.81 -13.59 2.31
C PHE A 191 10.51 -14.35 1.01
N GLU A 192 9.44 -15.16 0.96
CA GLU A 192 8.99 -15.87 -0.26
C GLU A 192 8.52 -14.91 -1.35
N ARG A 193 7.96 -13.77 -0.95
CA ARG A 193 7.80 -12.61 -1.80
C ARG A 193 8.83 -11.58 -1.36
N VAL A 194 9.16 -10.64 -2.25
CA VAL A 194 9.85 -9.37 -1.94
C VAL A 194 9.38 -8.89 -0.56
N LEU A 195 10.28 -8.33 0.25
CA LEU A 195 10.19 -8.02 1.70
C LEU A 195 8.93 -7.27 2.22
N PHE A 196 7.87 -7.12 1.43
CA PHE A 196 6.65 -6.37 1.74
C PHE A 196 6.00 -6.74 3.09
N PRO A 197 5.71 -8.01 3.42
CA PRO A 197 5.15 -8.31 4.75
C PRO A 197 6.13 -8.01 5.88
N GLU A 198 7.43 -8.24 5.67
CA GLU A 198 8.46 -8.10 6.70
C GLU A 198 8.84 -6.64 6.99
N VAL A 199 8.51 -5.69 6.09
CA VAL A 199 8.71 -4.26 6.34
C VAL A 199 8.04 -3.81 7.65
N MET A 200 6.91 -4.41 8.06
CA MET A 200 6.25 -4.07 9.33
C MET A 200 7.15 -4.26 10.55
N TRP A 201 8.12 -5.18 10.50
CA TRP A 201 9.03 -5.47 11.61
C TRP A 201 10.34 -4.70 11.48
N VAL A 202 10.76 -4.40 10.26
CA VAL A 202 11.95 -3.60 9.98
C VAL A 202 11.70 -2.12 10.29
N LEU A 203 10.50 -1.61 9.98
CA LEU A 203 10.20 -0.19 10.10
C LEU A 203 10.30 0.36 11.52
N PRO A 204 9.79 -0.29 12.59
CA PRO A 204 9.99 0.18 13.96
C PRO A 204 11.47 0.36 14.31
N VAL A 205 12.34 -0.54 13.85
CA VAL A 205 13.79 -0.44 14.06
C VAL A 205 14.36 0.78 13.32
N LEU A 206 13.94 1.00 12.07
CA LEU A 206 14.35 2.19 11.31
C LEU A 206 13.88 3.49 11.95
N LEU A 207 12.65 3.52 12.47
CA LEU A 207 12.12 4.68 13.19
C LEU A 207 12.94 4.96 14.45
N LEU A 208 13.25 3.93 15.25
CA LEU A 208 14.11 4.08 16.43
C LEU A 208 15.49 4.61 16.10
N ILE A 209 16.11 4.13 15.01
CA ILE A 209 17.40 4.68 14.53
C ILE A 209 17.23 6.15 14.12
N GLY A 210 16.14 6.48 13.42
CA GLY A 210 15.87 7.83 12.94
C GLY A 210 15.69 8.88 14.04
N LEU A 211 15.23 8.47 15.23
CA LEU A 211 15.12 9.35 16.39
C LEU A 211 16.48 9.89 16.88
N TRP A 212 17.55 9.12 16.73
CA TRP A 212 18.89 9.48 17.20
C TRP A 212 19.84 9.86 16.06
N MET A 213 19.68 9.20 14.91
CA MET A 213 20.57 9.29 13.77
C MET A 213 19.75 9.36 12.47
N PRO A 214 19.04 10.48 12.23
CA PRO A 214 18.12 10.64 11.09
C PRO A 214 18.82 10.41 9.74
N GLY A 215 20.07 10.87 9.59
CA GLY A 215 20.88 10.60 8.39
C GLY A 215 21.15 9.10 8.16
N ILE A 216 21.37 8.32 9.22
CA ILE A 216 21.60 6.87 9.10
C ILE A 216 20.29 6.16 8.75
N ALA A 217 19.16 6.52 9.37
CA ALA A 217 17.86 5.94 9.02
C ALA A 217 17.49 6.21 7.55
N CYS A 218 17.67 7.45 7.10
CA CYS A 218 17.50 7.86 5.70
C CYS A 218 18.40 7.03 4.75
N LEU A 219 19.69 6.87 5.09
CA LEU A 219 20.62 6.03 4.32
C LEU A 219 20.14 4.57 4.24
N LEU A 220 19.73 3.98 5.37
CA LEU A 220 19.25 2.60 5.43
C LEU A 220 17.97 2.40 4.60
N VAL A 221 17.03 3.34 4.62
CA VAL A 221 15.82 3.30 3.77
C VAL A 221 16.20 3.33 2.29
N ASN A 222 17.13 4.20 1.89
CA ASN A 222 17.58 4.28 0.50
C ASN A 222 18.28 3.01 0.03
N LEU A 223 19.16 2.45 0.86
CA LEU A 223 19.80 1.15 0.59
C LEU A 223 18.76 0.02 0.53
N GLY A 224 17.76 0.06 1.41
CA GLY A 224 16.63 -0.87 1.42
C GLY A 224 15.80 -0.79 0.13
N LEU A 225 15.44 0.41 -0.34
CA LEU A 225 14.74 0.64 -1.61
C LEU A 225 15.53 0.12 -2.80
N LEU A 226 16.84 0.41 -2.85
CA LEU A 226 17.72 -0.10 -3.89
C LEU A 226 17.78 -1.63 -3.87
N GLY A 227 17.95 -2.23 -2.68
CA GLY A 227 17.96 -3.67 -2.48
C GLY A 227 16.63 -4.33 -2.90
N ILE A 228 15.49 -3.75 -2.52
CA ILE A 228 14.16 -4.18 -2.94
C ILE A 228 14.04 -4.14 -4.46
N GLY A 229 14.44 -3.04 -5.09
CA GLY A 229 14.44 -2.91 -6.56
C GLY A 229 15.27 -3.99 -7.25
N VAL A 230 16.50 -4.23 -6.79
CA VAL A 230 17.39 -5.29 -7.30
C VAL A 230 16.77 -6.66 -7.13
N VAL A 231 16.26 -6.99 -5.94
CA VAL A 231 15.61 -8.28 -5.66
C VAL A 231 14.40 -8.50 -6.56
N ILE A 232 13.55 -7.50 -6.75
CA ILE A 232 12.40 -7.57 -7.65
C ILE A 232 12.85 -7.83 -9.10
N THR A 233 13.86 -7.11 -9.57
CA THR A 233 14.41 -7.27 -10.93
C THR A 233 15.00 -8.66 -11.14
N LEU A 234 15.76 -9.18 -10.17
CA LEU A 234 16.34 -10.52 -10.23
C LEU A 234 15.25 -11.60 -10.29
N HIS A 235 14.25 -11.54 -9.41
CA HIS A 235 13.11 -12.47 -9.45
C HIS A 235 12.32 -12.37 -10.76
N GLY A 236 12.08 -11.14 -11.25
CA GLY A 236 11.41 -10.92 -12.53
C GLY A 236 12.17 -11.48 -13.73
N SER A 237 13.51 -11.46 -13.68
CA SER A 237 14.37 -12.04 -14.71
C SER A 237 14.33 -13.58 -14.69
N HIS A 238 14.47 -14.18 -13.51
CA HIS A 238 14.39 -15.64 -13.34
C HIS A 238 13.03 -16.20 -13.76
N ASP A 239 11.93 -15.55 -13.38
CA ASP A 239 10.57 -16.01 -13.67
C ASP A 239 10.07 -15.62 -15.07
N ALA A 240 10.90 -14.93 -15.88
CA ALA A 240 10.51 -14.33 -17.17
C ALA A 240 9.25 -13.42 -17.11
N ALA A 241 8.94 -12.91 -15.91
CA ALA A 241 7.77 -12.10 -15.60
C ALA A 241 8.06 -10.62 -15.85
N MET A 242 7.75 -10.14 -17.05
CA MET A 242 8.02 -8.76 -17.49
C MET A 242 7.46 -7.70 -16.54
N GLY A 243 6.28 -7.92 -15.97
CA GLY A 243 5.68 -6.99 -15.01
C GLY A 243 6.53 -6.81 -13.75
N ARG A 244 7.07 -7.89 -13.19
CA ARG A 244 7.96 -7.81 -12.01
C ARG A 244 9.29 -7.16 -12.36
N LEU A 245 9.89 -7.55 -13.50
CA LEU A 245 11.14 -6.97 -13.97
C LEU A 245 11.02 -5.45 -14.15
N ASN A 246 9.95 -4.99 -14.81
CA ASN A 246 9.69 -3.56 -15.01
C ASN A 246 9.43 -2.83 -13.70
N LEU A 247 8.72 -3.45 -12.75
CA LEU A 247 8.48 -2.86 -11.44
C LEU A 247 9.78 -2.67 -10.65
N GLY A 248 10.68 -3.68 -10.65
CA GLY A 248 11.97 -3.56 -9.97
C GLY A 248 12.86 -2.47 -10.60
N LEU A 249 12.91 -2.43 -11.93
CA LEU A 249 13.62 -1.37 -12.64
C LEU A 249 13.02 0.01 -12.39
N ALA A 250 11.69 0.13 -12.32
CA ALA A 250 11.02 1.37 -11.98
C ALA A 250 11.38 1.82 -10.54
N VAL A 251 11.38 0.91 -9.57
CA VAL A 251 11.80 1.22 -8.19
C VAL A 251 13.26 1.72 -8.15
N ILE A 252 14.18 1.07 -8.87
CA ILE A 252 15.58 1.51 -8.96
C ILE A 252 15.66 2.90 -9.61
N ALA A 253 15.00 3.09 -10.76
CA ALA A 253 15.01 4.35 -11.48
C ALA A 253 14.42 5.50 -10.66
N THR A 254 13.30 5.28 -9.98
CA THR A 254 12.69 6.26 -9.07
C THR A 254 13.60 6.57 -7.89
N THR A 255 14.22 5.58 -7.27
CA THR A 255 15.16 5.79 -6.16
C THR A 255 16.33 6.68 -6.59
N ILE A 256 16.94 6.37 -7.74
CA ILE A 256 18.05 7.17 -8.28
C ILE A 256 17.56 8.57 -8.66
N ALA A 257 16.41 8.69 -9.33
CA ALA A 257 15.84 9.98 -9.71
C ALA A 257 15.53 10.87 -8.49
N MET A 258 14.96 10.32 -7.42
CA MET A 258 14.69 11.07 -6.19
C MET A 258 15.97 11.58 -5.54
N ARG A 259 17.00 10.72 -5.38
CA ARG A 259 18.31 11.15 -4.86
C ARG A 259 18.96 12.22 -5.75
N PHE A 260 18.73 12.11 -7.04
CA PHE A 260 19.26 13.02 -8.03
C PHE A 260 18.69 14.45 -7.88
N PHE A 261 17.40 14.58 -7.55
CA PHE A 261 16.78 15.89 -7.28
C PHE A 261 17.21 16.50 -5.95
N ASP A 262 17.58 15.67 -4.98
CA ASP A 262 18.01 16.07 -3.64
C ASP A 262 19.47 16.59 -3.61
N LEU A 263 20.31 16.18 -4.56
CA LEU A 263 21.69 16.65 -4.68
C LEU A 263 21.75 18.02 -5.36
N ASP A 264 22.58 18.94 -4.85
CA ASP A 264 22.91 20.25 -5.44
C ASP A 264 23.73 20.12 -6.76
N LEU A 265 23.17 19.42 -7.74
CA LEU A 265 23.77 19.21 -9.06
C LEU A 265 23.24 20.23 -10.06
N SER A 266 24.13 20.70 -10.95
CA SER A 266 23.75 21.61 -12.03
C SER A 266 22.73 20.96 -12.96
N PHE A 267 21.78 21.76 -13.47
CA PHE A 267 20.70 21.32 -14.38
C PHE A 267 21.19 20.45 -15.56
N ALA A 268 22.36 20.75 -16.12
CA ALA A 268 22.93 19.98 -17.23
C ALA A 268 23.36 18.56 -16.82
N LEU A 269 23.98 18.41 -15.64
CA LEU A 269 24.37 17.11 -15.10
C LEU A 269 23.13 16.28 -14.73
N ARG A 270 22.04 16.96 -14.34
CA ARG A 270 20.70 16.39 -14.17
C ARG A 270 20.16 15.72 -15.42
N GLY A 271 20.19 16.42 -16.54
CA GLY A 271 19.77 15.86 -17.83
C GLY A 271 20.60 14.66 -18.27
N LEU A 272 21.93 14.72 -18.13
CA LEU A 272 22.83 13.69 -18.66
C LEU A 272 22.69 12.35 -17.92
N LEU A 273 22.56 12.38 -16.59
CA LEU A 273 22.36 11.17 -15.79
C LEU A 273 20.96 10.54 -16.01
N PHE A 274 19.93 11.36 -16.20
CA PHE A 274 18.60 10.87 -16.57
C PHE A 274 18.61 10.13 -17.91
N ILE A 275 19.32 10.67 -18.91
CA ILE A 275 19.52 10.02 -20.21
C ILE A 275 20.26 8.68 -20.04
N ALA A 276 21.32 8.64 -19.23
CA ALA A 276 22.08 7.42 -18.97
C ALA A 276 21.21 6.31 -18.32
N LEU A 277 20.36 6.67 -17.35
CA LEU A 277 19.38 5.75 -16.75
C LEU A 277 18.37 5.23 -17.78
N GLY A 278 17.84 6.12 -18.62
CA GLY A 278 16.93 5.75 -19.71
C GLY A 278 17.56 4.74 -20.68
N ILE A 279 18.84 4.93 -21.03
CA ILE A 279 19.61 3.99 -21.85
C ILE A 279 19.77 2.64 -21.12
N GLY A 280 20.10 2.64 -19.83
CA GLY A 280 20.22 1.41 -19.03
C GLY A 280 18.91 0.60 -19.01
N PHE A 281 17.77 1.28 -18.82
CA PHE A 281 16.45 0.67 -18.88
C PHE A 281 16.16 0.07 -20.25
N LEU A 282 16.45 0.80 -21.32
CA LEU A 282 16.26 0.33 -22.70
C LEU A 282 17.12 -0.91 -22.98
N VAL A 283 18.40 -0.91 -22.59
CA VAL A 283 19.31 -2.05 -22.78
C VAL A 283 18.81 -3.29 -22.06
N MET A 284 18.37 -3.17 -20.80
CA MET A 284 17.84 -4.30 -20.03
C MET A 284 16.56 -4.88 -20.65
N ASN A 285 15.65 -4.02 -21.11
CA ASN A 285 14.45 -4.45 -21.81
C ASN A 285 14.76 -5.16 -23.14
N LEU A 286 15.69 -4.62 -23.93
CA LEU A 286 16.12 -5.24 -25.19
C LEU A 286 16.81 -6.59 -24.97
N ARG A 287 17.65 -6.73 -23.94
CA ARG A 287 18.27 -8.02 -23.58
C ARG A 287 17.22 -9.06 -23.21
N THR A 288 16.23 -8.68 -22.42
CA THR A 288 15.16 -9.60 -21.99
C THR A 288 14.27 -10.02 -23.18
N LEU A 289 13.97 -9.11 -24.11
CA LEU A 289 13.26 -9.43 -25.35
C LEU A 289 14.04 -10.41 -26.24
N ARG A 290 15.35 -10.20 -26.41
CA ARG A 290 16.23 -11.10 -27.16
C ARG A 290 16.30 -12.49 -26.54
N ALA A 291 16.41 -12.57 -25.20
CA ALA A 291 16.42 -13.83 -24.47
C ALA A 291 15.10 -14.63 -24.63
N LYS A 292 13.95 -13.94 -24.70
CA LYS A 292 12.66 -14.58 -25.00
C LYS A 292 12.59 -15.12 -26.43
N ARG A 293 13.07 -14.37 -27.42
CA ARG A 293 13.02 -14.78 -28.83
C ARG A 293 13.84 -16.04 -29.11
N ASN A 294 15.00 -16.19 -28.45
CA ASN A 294 15.85 -17.38 -28.60
C ASN A 294 15.25 -18.64 -27.94
N LYS A 295 14.40 -18.49 -26.91
CA LYS A 295 13.67 -19.62 -26.29
C LYS A 295 12.44 -20.07 -27.08
N VAL A 296 11.96 -19.27 -28.03
CA VAL A 296 10.81 -19.60 -28.91
C VAL A 296 11.26 -20.28 -30.21
N HIS A 297 12.55 -20.21 -30.54
CA HIS A 297 13.15 -20.81 -31.74
C HIS A 297 14.06 -22.02 -31.46
N ALA A 298 14.06 -22.51 -30.22
CA ALA A 298 14.72 -23.75 -29.79
C ALA A 298 13.65 -24.72 -29.31
#